data_AF-A0A417BSK4-F1
#
_entry.id   AF-A0A417BSK4-F1
#
_cell.length_a   1.000
_cell.length_b   1.000
_cell.length_c   1.000
_cell.angle_alpha   90.00
_cell.angle_beta   90.00
_cell.angle_gamma   90.00
#
_symmetry.space_group_name_H-M   'P 1'
#
loop_
_entity.id
_entity.type
_entity.pdbx_description
1 polymer ?
#
loop_
_entity_poly.entity_id
_entity_poly.type
_entity_poly.pdbx_seq_one_letter_code
_entity_poly.pdbx_strand_id
1 'polypeptide(L)'
;MADSMNLKQPLICIGREYGSGGREIAEKLAEKLGVPYYDKLLIRKAAEESGYTEHFLSQNEEQPFSIGSLLTGNPFADTVSMAHAFYPESQMAFDAERHAIQDIAQKGGGVFVGRCASSILDGRNDMLSVFIYAKEDDKLKRVMKRNQMDEMTAKKRLQKVDRMRKRYFDFYADTHWGESESYDMMLSSSQFGIDGCVELILQCLKLREQHAEA
;
A
#
# COMPACT_ATOMS: atom_id res chain seq x y z
N MET A 1 -29.18 -9.62 12.42
CA MET A 1 -29.33 -8.16 12.23
C MET A 1 -27.98 -7.66 11.80
N ALA A 2 -27.88 -7.06 10.61
CA ALA A 2 -26.61 -6.51 10.15
C ALA A 2 -26.37 -5.19 10.89
N ASP A 3 -25.44 -5.20 11.83
CA ASP A 3 -24.86 -3.98 12.40
C ASP A 3 -24.23 -3.19 11.24
N SER A 4 -24.93 -2.18 10.74
CA SER A 4 -24.36 -1.23 9.80
C SER A 4 -23.41 -0.32 10.59
N MET A 5 -22.11 -0.62 10.53
CA MET A 5 -21.06 0.32 10.93
C MET A 5 -21.32 1.66 10.24
N ASN A 6 -21.51 2.73 11.02
CA ASN A 6 -21.68 4.08 10.49
C ASN A 6 -20.37 4.86 10.58
N LEU A 7 -19.28 4.23 10.14
CA LEU A 7 -17.98 4.86 10.02
C LEU A 7 -18.11 5.95 8.96
N LYS A 8 -18.18 7.22 9.38
CA LYS A 8 -18.05 8.35 8.46
C LYS A 8 -16.65 8.26 7.83
N GLN A 9 -16.58 7.60 6.67
CA GLN A 9 -15.44 7.58 5.76
C GLN A 9 -14.12 7.13 6.41
N PRO A 10 -13.97 5.84 6.77
CA PRO A 10 -12.78 5.35 7.46
C PRO A 10 -11.52 5.49 6.60
N LEU A 11 -10.42 5.93 7.23
CA LEU A 11 -9.13 6.14 6.60
C LEU A 11 -8.14 5.07 7.09
N ILE A 12 -7.79 4.12 6.23
CA ILE A 12 -6.90 3.01 6.59
C ILE A 12 -5.65 3.03 5.71
N CYS A 13 -4.47 3.01 6.33
CA CYS A 13 -3.19 2.89 5.65
C CYS A 13 -2.58 1.50 5.86
N ILE A 14 -2.23 0.80 4.78
CA ILE A 14 -1.70 -0.56 4.82
C ILE A 14 -0.27 -0.65 4.26
N GLY A 15 0.67 -0.83 5.18
CA GLY A 15 2.01 -1.36 4.91
C GLY A 15 1.96 -2.89 4.78
N ARG A 16 2.89 -3.48 4.01
CA ARG A 16 2.91 -4.94 3.78
C ARG A 16 4.20 -5.45 3.18
N GLU A 17 4.59 -6.64 3.58
CA GLU A 17 5.60 -7.44 2.90
C GLU A 17 5.08 -7.97 1.54
N TYR A 18 5.98 -8.39 0.66
CA TYR A 18 5.64 -8.95 -0.63
C TYR A 18 5.25 -10.42 -0.47
N GLY A 19 4.06 -10.78 -0.96
CA GLY A 19 3.52 -12.14 -0.80
C GLY A 19 2.77 -12.37 0.51
N SER A 20 2.67 -11.37 1.41
CA SER A 20 1.88 -11.51 2.65
C SER A 20 0.36 -11.53 2.43
N GLY A 21 -0.13 -11.29 1.21
CA GLY A 21 -1.57 -11.16 0.97
C GLY A 21 -2.16 -9.80 1.37
N GLY A 22 -1.33 -8.83 1.80
CA GLY A 22 -1.81 -7.49 2.17
C GLY A 22 -2.60 -6.76 1.08
N ARG A 23 -2.39 -7.09 -0.21
CA ARG A 23 -3.23 -6.58 -1.31
C ARG A 23 -4.66 -7.13 -1.24
N GLU A 24 -4.81 -8.45 -1.13
CA GLU A 24 -6.12 -9.11 -1.01
C GLU A 24 -6.86 -8.63 0.24
N ILE A 25 -6.16 -8.48 1.36
CA ILE A 25 -6.73 -7.94 2.61
C ILE A 25 -7.26 -6.53 2.40
N ALA A 26 -6.47 -5.66 1.77
CA ALA A 26 -6.85 -4.28 1.53
C ALA A 26 -8.03 -4.14 0.56
N GLU A 27 -8.03 -4.89 -0.54
CA GLU A 27 -9.13 -4.90 -1.52
C GLU A 27 -10.43 -5.41 -0.87
N LYS A 28 -10.36 -6.53 -0.13
CA LYS A 28 -11.52 -7.08 0.58
C LYS A 28 -12.03 -6.19 1.70
N LEU A 29 -11.13 -5.50 2.40
CA LEU A 29 -11.49 -4.52 3.44
C LEU A 29 -12.24 -3.33 2.83
N ALA A 30 -11.72 -2.77 1.74
CA ALA A 30 -12.35 -1.66 1.04
C ALA A 30 -13.76 -2.02 0.55
N GLU A 31 -13.92 -3.21 -0.04
CA GLU A 31 -15.22 -3.75 -0.47
C GLU A 31 -16.20 -3.85 0.70
N LYS A 32 -15.78 -4.43 1.83
CA LYS A 32 -16.64 -4.58 3.02
C LYS A 32 -17.06 -3.26 3.65
N LEU A 33 -16.17 -2.26 3.62
CA LEU A 33 -16.43 -0.92 4.16
C LEU A 33 -17.19 -0.02 3.17
N GLY A 34 -17.32 -0.43 1.90
CA GLY A 34 -17.92 0.40 0.86
C GLY A 34 -17.11 1.67 0.57
N VAL A 35 -15.78 1.63 0.74
CA VAL A 35 -14.88 2.77 0.51
C VAL A 35 -13.92 2.50 -0.65
N PRO A 36 -13.34 3.54 -1.28
CA PRO A 36 -12.36 3.36 -2.33
C PRO A 36 -11.07 2.69 -1.85
N TYR A 37 -10.43 1.95 -2.74
CA TYR A 37 -9.10 1.37 -2.57
C TYR A 37 -8.09 2.14 -3.41
N TYR A 38 -7.01 2.62 -2.78
CA TYR A 38 -5.96 3.41 -3.42
C TYR A 38 -4.62 2.67 -3.35
N ASP A 39 -4.17 2.15 -4.48
CA ASP A 39 -2.82 1.63 -4.63
C ASP A 39 -1.87 2.65 -5.26
N LYS A 40 -0.61 2.24 -5.44
CA LYS A 40 0.43 3.07 -6.04
C LYS A 40 0.06 3.61 -7.44
N LEU A 41 -0.75 2.89 -8.22
CA LEU A 41 -1.11 3.30 -9.58
C LEU A 41 -2.17 4.40 -9.51
N LEU A 42 -3.18 4.24 -8.67
CA LEU A 42 -4.21 5.25 -8.48
C LEU A 42 -3.67 6.51 -7.82
N ILE A 43 -2.79 6.38 -6.82
CA ILE A 43 -2.13 7.53 -6.18
C ILE A 43 -1.28 8.30 -7.20
N ARG A 44 -0.48 7.59 -8.00
CA ARG A 44 0.33 8.22 -9.04
C ARG A 44 -0.53 8.92 -10.09
N LYS A 45 -1.61 8.27 -10.54
CA LYS A 45 -2.55 8.88 -11.49
C LYS A 45 -3.19 10.15 -10.91
N ALA A 46 -3.60 10.11 -9.64
CA ALA A 46 -4.15 11.29 -8.97
C ALA A 46 -3.11 12.42 -8.84
N ALA A 47 -1.84 12.08 -8.62
CA ALA A 47 -0.73 13.04 -8.61
C ALA A 47 -0.46 13.65 -10.00
N GLU A 48 -0.62 12.87 -11.07
CA GLU A 48 -0.47 13.36 -12.46
C GLU A 48 -1.65 14.27 -12.87
N GLU A 49 -2.87 13.96 -12.42
CA GLU A 49 -4.10 14.71 -12.75
C GLU A 49 -4.28 16.00 -11.92
N SER A 50 -3.64 16.12 -10.76
CA SER A 50 -3.80 17.27 -9.85
C SER A 50 -3.10 18.56 -10.33
N GLY A 51 -2.45 18.55 -11.49
CA GLY A 51 -1.90 19.75 -12.12
C GLY A 51 -0.56 20.24 -11.53
N TYR A 52 0.02 19.53 -10.56
CA TYR A 52 1.42 19.76 -10.11
C TYR A 52 2.47 19.30 -11.15
N THR A 53 1.99 18.94 -12.33
CA THR A 53 2.65 18.18 -13.39
C THR A 53 3.13 19.05 -14.55
N GLU A 54 3.04 20.38 -14.49
CA GLU A 54 3.58 21.24 -15.57
C GLU A 54 5.11 21.07 -15.70
N HIS A 55 5.79 20.68 -14.61
CA HIS A 55 7.23 20.38 -14.60
C HIS A 55 7.57 18.86 -14.69
N PHE A 56 6.57 17.97 -14.56
CA PHE A 56 6.76 16.52 -14.61
C PHE A 56 6.50 15.95 -16.01
N LEU A 57 5.64 16.61 -16.80
CA LEU A 57 5.40 16.30 -18.21
C LEU A 57 6.56 16.75 -19.11
N SER A 58 7.20 17.89 -18.83
CA SER A 58 8.25 18.46 -19.69
C SER A 58 9.55 17.64 -19.77
N GLN A 59 9.74 16.65 -18.89
CA GLN A 59 10.85 15.68 -18.98
C GLN A 59 10.40 14.25 -19.34
N ASN A 60 9.11 13.99 -19.47
CA ASN A 60 8.55 12.68 -19.81
C ASN A 60 7.45 12.79 -20.88
N GLU A 61 7.67 13.61 -21.92
CA GLU A 61 6.70 13.81 -23.01
C GLU A 61 6.47 12.57 -23.90
N GLU A 62 7.15 11.44 -23.63
CA GLU A 62 6.87 10.22 -24.35
C GLU A 62 6.44 9.10 -23.40
N GLN A 63 5.16 8.73 -23.57
CA GLN A 63 4.46 7.53 -23.11
C GLN A 63 3.57 7.72 -21.86
N PRO A 64 2.24 7.53 -22.00
CA PRO A 64 1.37 7.21 -20.88
C PRO A 64 1.99 6.08 -20.06
N PHE A 65 1.81 6.07 -18.74
CA PHE A 65 2.31 5.00 -17.87
C PHE A 65 1.64 3.66 -18.22
N SER A 66 2.15 3.01 -19.26
CA SER A 66 1.67 1.73 -19.75
C SER A 66 2.49 0.64 -19.08
N ILE A 67 1.85 -0.11 -18.19
CA ILE A 67 2.47 -1.26 -17.52
C ILE A 67 3.07 -2.21 -18.56
N GLY A 68 2.48 -2.32 -19.76
CA GLY A 68 2.97 -3.15 -20.85
C GLY A 68 4.37 -2.76 -21.34
N SER A 69 4.74 -1.48 -21.28
CA SER A 69 6.10 -1.01 -21.66
C SER A 69 7.19 -1.44 -20.67
N LEU A 70 6.81 -1.83 -19.45
CA LEU A 70 7.73 -2.29 -18.40
C LEU A 70 7.91 -3.82 -18.41
N LEU A 71 7.22 -4.53 -19.31
CA LEU A 71 7.20 -5.98 -19.38
C LEU A 71 7.94 -6.47 -20.65
N THR A 72 9.18 -6.89 -20.46
CA THR A 72 10.05 -7.50 -21.47
C THR A 72 9.88 -9.02 -21.55
N GLY A 73 9.10 -9.61 -20.64
CA GLY A 73 8.96 -11.07 -20.50
C GLY A 73 10.10 -11.71 -19.71
N ASN A 74 11.14 -10.95 -19.34
CA ASN A 74 12.17 -11.38 -18.41
C ASN A 74 11.80 -10.93 -16.99
N PRO A 75 11.47 -11.86 -16.06
CA PRO A 75 11.02 -11.51 -14.72
C PRO A 75 12.00 -10.65 -13.93
N PHE A 76 13.31 -10.79 -14.19
CA PHE A 76 14.33 -10.02 -13.51
C PHE A 76 14.39 -8.58 -14.03
N ALA A 77 14.46 -8.42 -15.36
CA ALA A 77 14.47 -7.11 -16.01
C ALA A 77 13.18 -6.35 -15.72
N ASP A 78 12.02 -7.01 -15.80
CA ASP A 78 10.72 -6.42 -15.49
C ASP A 78 10.65 -5.95 -14.04
N THR A 79 11.24 -6.72 -13.11
CA THR A 79 11.30 -6.29 -11.71
C THR A 79 12.24 -5.08 -11.51
N VAL A 80 13.32 -4.94 -12.30
CA VAL A 80 14.18 -3.74 -12.28
C VAL A 80 13.43 -2.54 -12.88
N SER A 81 12.84 -2.68 -14.07
CA SER A 81 12.12 -1.60 -14.74
C SER A 81 10.94 -1.11 -13.90
N MET A 82 10.16 -2.03 -13.33
CA MET A 82 9.13 -1.68 -12.35
C MET A 82 9.72 -1.00 -11.11
N ALA A 83 10.92 -1.37 -10.65
CA ALA A 83 11.52 -0.72 -9.50
C ALA A 83 11.80 0.77 -9.75
N HIS A 84 12.48 1.09 -10.85
CA HIS A 84 12.75 2.48 -11.22
C HIS A 84 11.46 3.26 -11.48
N ALA A 85 10.50 2.64 -12.17
CA ALA A 85 9.23 3.28 -12.47
C ALA A 85 8.40 3.59 -11.21
N PHE A 86 8.36 2.68 -10.24
CA PHE A 86 7.49 2.82 -9.05
C PHE A 86 8.18 3.39 -7.82
N TYR A 87 9.50 3.49 -7.79
CA TYR A 87 10.24 4.07 -6.67
C TYR A 87 11.33 4.98 -7.22
N PRO A 88 10.93 6.05 -7.95
CA PRO A 88 11.91 7.02 -8.45
C PRO A 88 12.56 7.73 -7.26
N GLU A 89 13.87 7.95 -7.35
CA GLU A 89 14.62 8.80 -6.41
C GLU A 89 14.38 10.28 -6.77
N SER A 90 13.11 10.67 -6.90
CA SER A 90 12.69 12.03 -7.24
C SER A 90 11.86 12.59 -6.10
N GLN A 91 12.41 13.58 -5.40
CA GLN A 91 11.69 14.32 -4.36
C GLN A 91 10.39 14.92 -4.92
N MET A 92 10.42 15.44 -6.15
CA MET A 92 9.24 15.98 -6.81
C MET A 92 8.13 14.93 -6.99
N ALA A 93 8.49 13.69 -7.36
CA ALA A 93 7.53 12.61 -7.50
C ALA A 93 6.90 12.25 -6.15
N PHE A 94 7.71 12.17 -5.10
CA PHE A 94 7.23 11.93 -3.74
C PHE A 94 6.31 13.05 -3.25
N ASP A 95 6.69 14.32 -3.47
CA ASP A 95 5.87 15.47 -3.07
C ASP A 95 4.52 15.45 -3.80
N ALA A 96 4.49 15.10 -5.08
CA ALA A 96 3.24 14.96 -5.82
C ALA A 96 2.36 13.81 -5.28
N GLU A 97 2.94 12.64 -5.00
CA GLU A 97 2.23 11.51 -4.36
C GLU A 97 1.70 11.91 -2.97
N ARG A 98 2.49 12.65 -2.19
CA ARG A 98 2.12 13.16 -0.86
C ARG A 98 0.90 14.06 -0.91
N HIS A 99 0.91 15.06 -1.79
CA HIS A 99 -0.23 15.96 -1.97
C HIS A 99 -1.47 15.18 -2.41
N ALA A 100 -1.34 14.25 -3.36
CA ALA A 100 -2.46 13.42 -3.79
C ALA A 100 -3.06 12.61 -2.64
N ILE A 101 -2.23 11.99 -1.79
CA ILE A 101 -2.70 11.24 -0.61
C ILE A 101 -3.45 12.15 0.36
N GLN A 102 -2.90 13.33 0.66
CA GLN A 102 -3.50 14.31 1.57
C GLN A 102 -4.85 14.81 1.03
N ASP A 103 -4.91 15.15 -0.25
CA ASP A 103 -6.13 15.62 -0.92
C ASP A 103 -7.24 14.56 -0.91
N ILE A 104 -6.88 13.30 -1.23
CA ILE A 104 -7.84 12.19 -1.22
C ILE A 104 -8.36 11.99 0.21
N ALA A 105 -7.46 11.94 1.21
CA ALA A 105 -7.83 11.75 2.61
C ALA A 105 -8.65 12.92 3.19
N GLN A 106 -8.50 14.14 2.65
CA GLN A 106 -9.30 15.29 3.05
C GLN A 106 -10.71 15.25 2.44
N LYS A 107 -10.84 14.78 1.19
CA LYS A 107 -12.13 14.69 0.47
C LYS A 107 -12.97 13.49 0.93
N GLY A 108 -12.34 12.46 1.49
CA GLY A 108 -13.02 11.34 2.12
C GLY A 108 -12.09 10.22 2.58
N GLY A 109 -12.71 9.09 2.90
CA GLY A 109 -12.04 7.89 3.42
C GLY A 109 -11.57 6.95 2.32
N GLY A 110 -10.87 5.89 2.72
CA GLY A 110 -10.39 4.86 1.81
C GLY A 110 -9.32 3.98 2.43
N VAL A 111 -8.97 2.93 1.70
CA VAL A 111 -7.88 2.02 2.04
C VAL A 111 -6.67 2.32 1.15
N PHE A 112 -5.61 2.85 1.73
CA PHE A 112 -4.38 3.26 1.05
C PHE A 112 -3.30 2.20 1.22
N VAL A 113 -2.60 1.83 0.14
CA VAL A 113 -1.64 0.70 0.18
C VAL A 113 -0.22 1.13 -0.19
N GLY A 114 0.56 1.52 0.81
CA GLY A 114 1.97 1.90 0.71
C GLY A 114 2.18 3.38 0.46
N ARG A 115 3.19 3.73 -0.36
CA ARG A 115 3.51 5.12 -0.73
C ARG A 115 3.73 6.03 0.48
N CYS A 116 4.25 5.47 1.57
CA CYS A 116 4.39 6.17 2.85
C CYS A 116 3.08 6.77 3.39
N ALA A 117 1.90 6.30 2.95
CA ALA A 117 0.61 6.89 3.32
C ALA A 117 0.41 6.96 4.85
N SER A 118 0.86 5.94 5.59
CA SER A 118 0.78 5.94 7.06
C SER A 118 1.63 7.06 7.69
N SER A 119 2.81 7.34 7.14
CA SER A 119 3.68 8.43 7.62
C SER A 119 3.21 9.80 7.12
N ILE A 120 2.73 9.90 5.88
CA ILE A 120 2.22 11.15 5.29
C ILE A 120 0.98 11.65 6.03
N LEU A 121 0.14 10.72 6.49
CA LEU A 121 -1.10 11.00 7.23
C LEU A 121 -0.91 10.85 8.74
N ASP A 122 0.34 10.79 9.22
CA ASP A 122 0.63 10.75 10.64
C ASP A 122 0.11 12.01 11.36
N GLY A 123 -0.34 11.84 12.60
CA GLY A 123 -1.01 12.88 13.38
C GLY A 123 -2.52 13.02 13.13
N ARG A 124 -3.09 12.25 12.19
CA ARG A 124 -4.54 12.16 12.01
C ARG A 124 -5.17 11.14 12.97
N ASN A 125 -5.99 11.63 13.90
CA ASN A 125 -6.68 10.79 14.89
C ASN A 125 -7.75 9.86 14.31
N ASP A 126 -8.18 10.10 13.06
CA ASP A 126 -9.18 9.30 12.35
C ASP A 126 -8.57 8.25 11.39
N MET A 127 -7.23 8.17 11.34
CA MET A 127 -6.50 7.21 10.50
C MET A 127 -6.11 5.96 11.30
N LEU A 128 -6.23 4.78 10.69
CA LEU A 128 -5.69 3.51 11.20
C LEU A 128 -4.57 3.00 10.31
N SER A 129 -3.39 2.79 10.88
CA SER A 129 -2.22 2.27 10.17
C SER A 129 -1.99 0.79 10.52
N VAL A 130 -1.85 -0.05 9.50
CA VAL A 130 -1.73 -1.51 9.64
C VAL A 130 -0.56 -2.03 8.80
N PHE A 131 0.27 -2.89 9.37
CA PHE A 131 1.30 -3.62 8.65
C PHE A 131 0.96 -5.11 8.52
N ILE A 132 0.90 -5.61 7.28
CA ILE A 132 0.63 -7.03 6.99
C ILE A 132 1.91 -7.79 6.66
N TYR A 133 2.25 -8.76 7.50
CA TYR A 133 3.40 -9.64 7.32
C TYR A 133 2.96 -11.12 7.28
N ALA A 134 3.88 -12.00 6.88
CA ALA A 134 3.65 -13.44 6.89
C ALA A 134 4.97 -14.22 6.98
N LYS A 135 4.88 -15.50 7.38
CA LYS A 135 6.01 -16.42 7.36
C LYS A 135 6.56 -16.56 5.94
N GLU A 136 7.89 -16.69 5.82
CA GLU A 136 8.57 -16.74 4.52
C GLU A 136 7.99 -17.82 3.60
N ASP A 137 7.76 -19.03 4.10
CA ASP A 137 7.20 -20.15 3.33
C ASP A 137 5.82 -19.85 2.73
N ASP A 138 4.96 -19.17 3.50
CA ASP A 138 3.61 -18.82 3.04
C ASP A 138 3.67 -17.70 1.98
N LYS A 139 4.58 -16.74 2.16
CA LYS A 139 4.86 -15.71 1.15
C LYS A 139 5.37 -16.33 -0.15
N LEU A 140 6.33 -17.26 -0.06
CA LEU A 140 6.91 -17.96 -1.20
C LEU A 140 5.85 -18.74 -1.97
N LYS A 141 5.07 -19.59 -1.28
CA LYS A 141 3.97 -20.35 -1.90
C LYS A 141 2.99 -19.45 -2.63
N ARG A 142 2.59 -18.33 -2.02
CA ARG A 142 1.67 -17.36 -2.65
C ARG A 142 2.30 -16.70 -3.88
N VAL A 143 3.57 -16.31 -3.82
CA VAL A 143 4.29 -15.65 -4.92
C VAL A 143 4.51 -16.62 -6.09
N MET A 144 4.96 -17.84 -5.82
CA MET A 144 5.15 -18.90 -6.82
C MET A 144 3.85 -19.19 -7.57
N LYS A 145 2.75 -19.40 -6.82
CA LYS A 145 1.42 -19.67 -7.40
C LYS A 145 0.93 -18.49 -8.25
N ARG A 146 0.99 -17.26 -7.72
CA ARG A 146 0.46 -16.07 -8.41
C ARG A 146 1.24 -15.74 -9.69
N ASN A 147 2.56 -15.85 -9.63
CA ASN A 147 3.42 -15.38 -10.72
C ASN A 147 3.94 -16.53 -11.61
N GLN A 148 3.52 -17.78 -11.36
CA GLN A 148 3.95 -18.98 -12.09
C GLN A 148 5.48 -19.07 -12.22
N MET A 149 6.18 -19.03 -11.09
CA MET A 149 7.65 -19.04 -11.02
C MET A 149 8.18 -20.07 -10.03
N ASP A 150 9.43 -20.50 -10.26
CA ASP A 150 10.16 -21.37 -9.35
C ASP A 150 10.50 -20.68 -8.02
N GLU A 151 10.85 -21.49 -7.02
CA GLU A 151 11.12 -21.03 -5.65
C GLU A 151 12.30 -20.06 -5.57
N MET A 152 13.38 -20.32 -6.32
CA MET A 152 14.57 -19.47 -6.30
C MET A 152 14.25 -18.08 -6.86
N THR A 153 13.55 -18.03 -7.99
CA THR A 153 13.09 -16.78 -8.61
C THR A 153 12.10 -16.04 -7.70
N ALA A 154 11.16 -16.75 -7.07
CA ALA A 154 10.20 -16.18 -6.12
C ALA A 154 10.89 -15.54 -4.92
N LYS A 155 11.87 -16.24 -4.33
CA LYS A 155 12.64 -15.75 -3.17
C LYS A 155 13.43 -14.48 -3.50
N LYS A 156 14.14 -14.47 -4.63
CA LYS A 156 14.86 -13.27 -5.11
C LYS A 156 13.90 -12.10 -5.31
N ARG A 157 12.72 -12.35 -5.90
CA ARG A 157 11.71 -11.30 -6.13
C ARG A 157 11.15 -10.76 -4.84
N LEU A 158 10.82 -11.62 -3.87
CA LEU A 158 10.34 -11.23 -2.54
C LEU A 158 11.34 -10.31 -1.84
N GLN A 159 12.59 -10.76 -1.69
CA GLN A 159 13.65 -9.98 -1.05
C GLN A 159 13.93 -8.66 -1.76
N LYS A 160 13.82 -8.62 -3.10
CA LYS A 160 14.03 -7.40 -3.87
C LYS A 160 12.91 -6.39 -3.64
N VAL A 161 11.65 -6.82 -3.72
CA VAL A 161 10.50 -5.91 -3.55
C VAL A 161 10.43 -5.37 -2.12
N ASP A 162 10.69 -6.20 -1.11
CA ASP A 162 10.68 -5.75 0.29
C ASP A 162 11.83 -4.79 0.58
N ARG A 163 13.04 -5.06 0.08
CA ARG A 163 14.15 -4.09 0.18
C ARG A 163 13.83 -2.75 -0.46
N MET A 164 13.14 -2.74 -1.60
CA MET A 164 12.73 -1.49 -2.25
C MET A 164 11.67 -0.74 -1.45
N ARG A 165 10.65 -1.44 -0.93
CA ARG A 165 9.61 -0.85 -0.08
C ARG A 165 10.22 -0.25 1.19
N LYS A 166 11.12 -0.99 1.82
CA LYS A 166 11.88 -0.54 2.99
C LYS A 166 12.70 0.70 2.67
N ARG A 167 13.55 0.65 1.65
CA ARG A 167 14.37 1.80 1.24
C ARG A 167 13.54 3.04 0.98
N TYR A 168 12.43 2.92 0.24
CA TYR A 168 11.57 4.06 -0.07
C TYR A 168 10.94 4.66 1.18
N PHE A 169 10.37 3.81 2.04
CA PHE A 169 9.73 4.28 3.26
C PHE A 169 10.74 4.88 4.22
N ASP A 170 11.85 4.18 4.51
CA ASP A 170 12.91 4.64 5.42
C ASP A 170 13.60 5.93 4.92
N PHE A 171 13.52 6.25 3.63
CA PHE A 171 14.08 7.49 3.08
C PHE A 171 13.15 8.69 3.29
N TYR A 172 11.83 8.49 3.25
CA TYR A 172 10.84 9.58 3.26
C TYR A 172 10.05 9.70 4.56
N ALA A 173 10.01 8.65 5.39
CA ALA A 173 9.32 8.63 6.67
C ALA A 173 10.30 8.86 7.83
N ASP A 174 9.80 9.41 8.94
CA ASP A 174 10.59 9.61 10.17
C ASP A 174 10.80 8.30 10.96
N THR A 175 10.03 7.26 10.64
CA THR A 175 10.06 5.94 11.28
C THR A 175 10.40 4.84 10.26
N HIS A 176 10.58 3.60 10.72
CA HIS A 176 11.11 2.51 9.90
C HIS A 176 10.06 1.52 9.39
N TRP A 177 10.19 1.15 8.12
CA TRP A 177 9.30 0.20 7.47
C TRP A 177 9.32 -1.16 8.14
N GLY A 178 8.12 -1.63 8.51
CA GLY A 178 7.92 -2.89 9.19
C GLY A 178 8.16 -2.85 10.70
N GLU A 179 8.37 -1.67 11.30
CA GLU A 179 8.55 -1.52 12.75
C GLU A 179 7.27 -1.04 13.43
N SER A 180 7.06 -1.44 14.69
CA SER A 180 5.86 -1.12 15.47
C SER A 180 5.63 0.37 15.70
N GLU A 181 6.69 1.18 15.66
CA GLU A 181 6.60 2.64 15.80
C GLU A 181 5.93 3.31 14.59
N SER A 182 5.83 2.61 13.45
CA SER A 182 5.27 3.14 12.21
C SER A 182 3.80 2.76 11.97
N TYR A 183 3.24 1.87 12.80
CA TYR A 183 1.92 1.28 12.57
C TYR A 183 1.18 0.99 13.88
N ASP A 184 -0.13 1.26 13.91
CA ASP A 184 -1.00 0.95 15.05
C ASP A 184 -1.18 -0.56 15.24
N MET A 185 -1.15 -1.33 14.15
CA MET A 185 -1.36 -2.77 14.16
C MET A 185 -0.38 -3.51 13.25
N MET A 186 0.14 -4.63 13.73
CA MET A 186 0.93 -5.57 12.91
C MET A 186 0.23 -6.93 12.87
N LEU A 187 -0.16 -7.38 11.68
CA LEU A 187 -0.98 -8.60 11.50
C LEU A 187 -0.26 -9.65 10.66
N SER A 188 -0.20 -10.88 11.20
CA SER A 188 0.32 -12.06 10.52
C SER A 188 -0.78 -12.75 9.73
N SER A 189 -0.74 -12.67 8.40
CA SER A 189 -1.69 -13.39 7.55
C SER A 189 -1.42 -14.90 7.50
N SER A 190 -0.23 -15.35 7.93
CA SER A 190 0.04 -16.78 8.17
C SER A 190 -0.78 -17.32 9.34
N GLN A 191 -1.02 -16.49 10.36
CA GLN A 191 -1.77 -16.90 11.55
C GLN A 191 -3.28 -16.76 11.36
N PHE A 192 -3.72 -15.66 10.75
CA PHE A 192 -5.13 -15.29 10.69
C PHE A 192 -5.77 -15.46 9.29
N GLY A 193 -4.97 -15.76 8.26
CA GLY A 193 -5.45 -15.76 6.88
C GLY A 193 -5.85 -14.36 6.40
N ILE A 194 -6.37 -14.28 5.18
CA ILE A 194 -6.89 -13.02 4.62
C ILE A 194 -8.12 -12.56 5.42
N ASP A 195 -9.05 -13.47 5.67
CA ASP A 195 -10.36 -13.15 6.24
C ASP A 195 -10.26 -12.79 7.71
N GLY A 196 -9.41 -13.48 8.47
CA GLY A 196 -9.17 -13.13 9.87
C GLY A 196 -8.46 -11.78 10.00
N CYS A 197 -7.50 -11.45 9.13
CA CYS A 197 -6.90 -10.12 9.13
C CYS A 197 -7.93 -9.02 8.86
N VAL A 198 -8.81 -9.22 7.88
CA VAL A 198 -9.89 -8.26 7.58
C VAL A 198 -10.82 -8.08 8.77
N GLU A 199 -11.25 -9.18 9.40
CA GLU A 199 -12.13 -9.15 10.56
C GLU A 199 -11.49 -8.42 11.75
N LEU A 200 -10.20 -8.67 12.03
CA LEU A 200 -9.47 -7.98 13.10
C LEU A 200 -9.39 -6.47 12.87
N ILE A 201 -9.17 -6.04 11.62
CA ILE A 201 -9.16 -4.61 11.27
C ILE A 201 -10.54 -4.00 11.47
N LEU A 202 -11.61 -4.67 11.03
CA LEU A 202 -12.98 -4.21 11.24
C LEU A 202 -13.32 -4.09 12.72
N GLN A 203 -12.95 -5.08 13.54
CA GLN A 203 -13.17 -5.04 14.98
C GLN A 203 -12.41 -3.89 15.65
N CYS A 204 -11.17 -3.63 15.24
CA CYS A 204 -10.41 -2.48 15.72
C CYS A 204 -11.14 -1.15 15.41
N LEU A 205 -11.69 -1.00 14.20
CA LEU A 205 -12.45 0.19 13.83
C LEU A 205 -13.70 0.37 14.71
N LYS A 206 -14.43 -0.72 15.03
CA LYS A 206 -15.57 -0.65 15.98
C LYS A 206 -15.15 -0.19 17.37
N LEU A 207 -14.05 -0.74 17.88
CA LEU A 207 -13.53 -0.39 19.21
C LEU A 207 -13.11 1.09 19.28
N ARG A 208 -12.51 1.61 18.20
CA ARG A 208 -12.13 3.02 18.11
C ARG A 208 -13.33 3.96 18.10
N GLU A 209 -14.39 3.60 17.38
CA GLU A 209 -15.65 4.35 17.36
C GLU A 209 -16.26 4.44 18.76
N GLN A 210 -16.35 3.30 19.46
CA GLN A 210 -16.86 3.23 20.83
C GLN A 210 -16.04 4.07 21.83
N HIS A 211 -14.72 4.12 21.67
CA HIS A 211 -13.85 4.95 22.51
C HIS A 211 -13.93 6.44 22.16
N ALA A 212 -14.24 6.81 20.92
CA ALA A 212 -14.39 8.21 20.51
C ALA A 212 -15.73 8.82 20.98
N GLU A 213 -16.74 7.97 21.21
CA GLU A 213 -18.06 8.38 21.72
C GLU A 213 -18.17 8.41 23.26
N ALA A 214 -17.17 7.86 23.97
CA ALA A 214 -17.09 7.79 25.44
C ALA A 214 -16.41 9.02 26.04
#